data_AF-A0A6J4K8R6-F1
#
_entry.id   AF-A0A6J4K8R6-F1
#
_cell.length_a   1.000
_cell.length_b   1.000
_cell.length_c   1.000
_cell.angle_alpha   90.00
_cell.angle_beta   90.00
_cell.angle_gamma   90.00
#
_symmetry.space_group_name_H-M   'P 1'
#
loop_
_entity.id
_entity.type
_entity.pdbx_description
1 polymer ?
#
loop_
_entity_poly.entity_id
_entity_poly.type
_entity_poly.pdbx_seq_one_letter_code
_entity_poly.pdbx_strand_id
1 'polypeptide(L)'
;ELVPRLAVPVLVAAVLFGVPAPAHGQDPVQRIRQLYLSAVQDESAIARGMRALREVRAAGAVRAGSGLDAALTAYDGALATLRAKHGSWPPARLLHLRQGLAVMDAVVAAHPDHPEVRYLRLMSCYYLPAILGRGASVREDFTALARLLPGARGEYPPELYAAITRFVLRHGTPTAAQRRALEAVLEAPGG
;
A
#
# COMPACT_ATOMS: atom_id res chain seq x y z
N GLU A 1 -5.14 -39.66 -7.27
CA GLU A 1 -5.71 -38.51 -6.55
C GLU A 1 -4.84 -37.29 -6.78
N LEU A 2 -5.42 -36.25 -7.40
CA LEU A 2 -4.74 -35.01 -7.78
C LEU A 2 -4.99 -33.95 -6.71
N VAL A 3 -3.92 -33.51 -6.03
CA VAL A 3 -3.95 -32.28 -5.23
C VAL A 3 -3.89 -31.10 -6.21
N PRO A 4 -4.89 -30.20 -6.26
CA PRO A 4 -4.80 -29.05 -7.13
C PRO A 4 -3.77 -28.08 -6.54
N ARG A 5 -2.73 -27.79 -7.31
CA ARG A 5 -1.80 -26.68 -7.07
C ARG A 5 -2.63 -25.40 -7.04
N LEU A 6 -2.78 -24.81 -5.86
CA LEU A 6 -3.30 -23.45 -5.65
C LEU A 6 -2.32 -22.43 -6.26
N ALA A 7 -2.32 -22.33 -7.58
CA ALA A 7 -1.84 -21.15 -8.28
C ALA A 7 -2.92 -20.08 -8.11
N VAL A 8 -2.85 -19.31 -7.03
CA VAL A 8 -3.62 -18.06 -6.91
C VAL A 8 -2.99 -17.10 -7.91
N PRO A 9 -3.68 -16.73 -9.01
CA PRO A 9 -3.14 -15.73 -9.92
C PRO A 9 -3.33 -14.39 -9.22
N VAL A 10 -2.30 -13.92 -8.51
CA VAL A 10 -2.21 -12.50 -8.15
C VAL A 10 -1.93 -11.78 -9.46
N LEU A 11 -3.00 -11.48 -10.20
CA LEU A 11 -2.98 -10.64 -11.38
C LEU A 11 -2.66 -9.23 -10.89
N VAL A 12 -1.36 -8.97 -10.76
CA VAL A 12 -0.82 -7.65 -10.41
C VAL A 12 -1.30 -6.68 -11.48
N ALA A 13 -1.85 -5.55 -11.02
CA ALA A 13 -2.05 -4.34 -11.80
C ALA A 13 -0.70 -3.77 -12.29
N ALA A 14 0.00 -4.51 -13.14
CA ALA A 14 1.31 -4.20 -13.71
C ALA A 14 1.20 -3.84 -15.20
N VAL A 15 0.07 -3.28 -15.62
CA VAL A 15 -0.05 -2.70 -16.95
C VAL A 15 -0.57 -1.29 -16.75
N LEU A 16 0.33 -0.31 -16.77
CA LEU A 16 0.14 1.01 -17.41
C LEU A 16 1.20 2.08 -17.08
N PHE A 17 2.34 1.79 -16.44
CA PHE A 17 3.37 2.82 -16.28
C PHE A 17 4.76 2.26 -16.51
N GLY A 18 5.37 2.64 -17.64
CA GLY A 18 6.81 2.55 -17.80
C GLY A 18 7.43 3.33 -16.64
N VAL A 19 8.17 2.64 -15.79
CA VAL A 19 8.84 3.26 -14.63
C VAL A 19 10.00 4.09 -15.19
N PRO A 20 9.93 5.43 -15.20
CA PRO A 20 11.09 6.23 -15.57
C PRO A 20 12.20 6.02 -14.53
N ALA A 21 13.45 6.03 -14.98
CA ALA A 21 14.60 6.02 -14.10
C ALA A 21 14.53 7.21 -13.11
N PRO A 22 14.94 7.04 -11.84
CA PRO A 22 14.89 8.13 -10.88
C PRO A 22 15.83 9.26 -11.30
N ALA A 23 15.27 10.45 -11.54
CA ALA A 23 16.04 11.67 -11.72
C ALA A 23 16.72 12.07 -10.39
N HIS A 24 17.96 12.55 -10.44
CA HIS A 24 18.64 13.14 -9.28
C HIS A 24 17.82 14.32 -8.74
N GLY A 25 17.34 14.24 -7.48
CA GLY A 25 16.51 15.27 -6.84
C GLY A 25 15.12 14.82 -6.35
N GLN A 26 14.78 13.53 -6.43
CA GLN A 26 13.49 13.03 -5.97
C GLN A 26 13.35 13.06 -4.44
N ASP A 27 12.20 13.55 -3.95
CA ASP A 27 11.72 13.42 -2.58
C ASP A 27 12.00 11.99 -2.05
N PRO A 28 12.77 11.83 -0.95
CA PRO A 28 13.11 10.52 -0.41
C PRO A 28 11.89 9.62 -0.13
N VAL A 29 10.74 10.22 0.20
CA VAL A 29 9.49 9.49 0.41
C VAL A 29 8.95 8.96 -0.92
N GLN A 30 8.98 9.78 -1.98
CA GLN A 30 8.59 9.36 -3.32
C GLN A 30 9.41 8.17 -3.82
N ARG A 31 10.71 8.12 -3.50
CA ARG A 31 11.55 6.96 -3.83
C ARG A 31 11.07 5.68 -3.14
N ILE A 32 10.65 5.77 -1.88
CA ILE A 32 10.13 4.60 -1.13
C ILE A 32 8.82 4.10 -1.76
N ARG A 33 7.92 5.02 -2.15
CA ARG A 33 6.67 4.70 -2.86
C ARG A 33 6.94 3.94 -4.15
N GLN A 34 7.89 4.41 -4.96
CA GLN A 34 8.30 3.74 -6.19
C GLN A 34 8.89 2.34 -5.93
N LEU A 35 9.78 2.23 -4.93
CA LEU A 35 10.38 0.95 -4.57
C LEU A 35 9.34 -0.07 -4.09
N TYR A 36 8.32 0.36 -3.35
CA TYR A 36 7.19 -0.50 -2.99
C TYR A 36 6.43 -1.01 -4.23
N LEU A 37 6.13 -0.14 -5.19
CA LEU A 37 5.47 -0.56 -6.43
C LEU A 37 6.34 -1.56 -7.22
N SER A 38 7.65 -1.31 -7.33
CA SER A 38 8.58 -2.25 -7.97
C SER A 38 8.69 -3.57 -7.23
N ALA A 39 8.64 -3.56 -5.88
CA ALA A 39 8.75 -4.75 -5.03
C ALA A 39 7.65 -5.79 -5.27
N VAL A 40 6.54 -5.38 -5.88
CA VAL A 40 5.50 -6.31 -6.30
C VAL A 40 6.03 -7.33 -7.31
N GLN A 41 6.97 -6.95 -8.20
CA GLN A 41 7.54 -7.83 -9.23
C GLN A 41 9.03 -8.13 -9.04
N ASP A 42 9.76 -7.26 -8.35
CA ASP A 42 11.21 -7.35 -8.19
C ASP A 42 11.58 -7.51 -6.71
N GLU A 43 12.02 -8.71 -6.32
CA GLU A 43 12.47 -8.99 -4.95
C GLU A 43 13.60 -8.05 -4.50
N SER A 44 14.49 -7.63 -5.41
CA SER A 44 15.59 -6.73 -5.07
C SER A 44 15.10 -5.34 -4.65
N ALA A 45 13.93 -4.91 -5.14
CA ALA A 45 13.32 -3.65 -4.74
C ALA A 45 12.85 -3.67 -3.27
N ILE A 46 12.60 -4.84 -2.68
CA ILE A 46 12.30 -4.96 -1.24
C ILE A 46 13.49 -4.52 -0.42
N ALA A 47 14.67 -5.10 -0.67
CA ALA A 47 15.89 -4.77 0.07
C ALA A 47 16.27 -3.29 -0.12
N ARG A 48 16.08 -2.75 -1.32
CA ARG A 48 16.27 -1.32 -1.62
C ARG A 48 15.28 -0.43 -0.87
N GLY A 49 14.00 -0.78 -0.84
CA GLY A 49 12.95 -0.02 -0.12
C GLY A 49 13.20 0.01 1.39
N MET A 50 13.53 -1.14 1.98
CA MET A 50 13.88 -1.27 3.39
C MET A 50 15.12 -0.45 3.77
N ARG A 51 16.10 -0.35 2.85
CA ARG A 51 17.28 0.50 3.05
C ARG A 51 16.90 1.99 3.00
N ALA A 52 16.13 2.40 1.99
CA ALA A 52 15.67 3.78 1.87
C ALA A 52 14.85 4.23 3.09
N LEU A 53 14.01 3.36 3.65
CA LEU A 53 13.28 3.61 4.90
C LEU A 53 14.22 3.92 6.07
N ARG A 54 15.29 3.12 6.25
CA ARG A 54 16.28 3.35 7.31
C ARG A 54 17.04 4.65 7.10
N GLU A 55 17.43 4.95 5.87
CA GLU A 55 18.13 6.19 5.51
C GLU A 55 17.29 7.43 5.83
N VAL A 56 16.01 7.43 5.43
CA VAL A 56 15.08 8.55 5.70
C VAL A 56 14.87 8.76 7.21
N ARG A 57 14.72 7.67 7.98
CA ARG A 57 14.59 7.76 9.44
C ARG A 57 15.88 8.23 10.12
N ALA A 58 17.04 7.74 9.67
CA ALA A 58 18.34 8.11 10.22
C ALA A 58 18.71 9.58 9.95
N ALA A 59 18.21 10.17 8.87
CA ALA A 59 18.38 11.59 8.58
C ALA A 59 17.70 12.52 9.58
N GLY A 60 16.87 12.01 10.50
CA GLY A 60 16.29 12.77 11.62
C GLY A 60 15.19 13.77 11.24
N ALA A 61 14.84 13.88 9.96
CA ALA A 61 13.79 14.79 9.47
C ALA A 61 12.36 14.31 9.75
N VAL A 62 12.19 13.04 10.13
CA VAL A 62 10.88 12.43 10.40
C VAL A 62 10.58 12.50 11.90
N ARG A 63 9.59 13.30 12.28
CA ARG A 63 9.10 13.36 13.65
C ARG A 63 8.34 12.07 14.00
N ALA A 64 8.72 11.40 15.08
CA ALA A 64 8.03 10.22 15.59
C ALA A 64 6.52 10.50 15.81
N GLY A 65 5.68 9.57 15.38
CA GLY A 65 4.22 9.68 15.46
C GLY A 65 3.61 10.74 14.52
N SER A 66 4.37 11.30 13.58
CA SER A 66 3.80 12.11 12.50
C SER A 66 3.08 11.23 11.47
N GLY A 67 2.24 11.84 10.62
CA GLY A 67 1.63 11.11 9.50
C GLY A 67 2.68 10.50 8.56
N LEU A 68 3.78 11.22 8.30
CA LEU A 68 4.89 10.68 7.54
C LEU A 68 5.52 9.45 8.22
N ASP A 69 5.78 9.49 9.52
CA ASP A 69 6.30 8.33 10.26
C ASP A 69 5.34 7.14 10.19
N ALA A 70 4.02 7.39 10.28
CA ALA A 70 2.99 6.37 10.11
C ALA A 70 3.03 5.74 8.70
N ALA A 71 3.11 6.55 7.65
CA ALA A 71 3.24 6.07 6.27
C ALA A 71 4.51 5.22 6.08
N LEU A 72 5.66 5.69 6.58
CA LEU A 72 6.93 4.93 6.51
C LEU A 72 6.84 3.60 7.27
N THR A 73 6.16 3.58 8.42
CA THR A 73 5.92 2.35 9.19
C THR A 73 5.01 1.38 8.45
N ALA A 74 3.96 1.89 7.78
CA ALA A 74 3.11 1.07 6.94
C ALA A 74 3.87 0.50 5.74
N TYR A 75 4.79 1.27 5.13
CA TYR A 75 5.67 0.78 4.05
C TYR A 75 6.60 -0.33 4.51
N ASP A 76 7.17 -0.22 5.70
CA ASP A 76 7.99 -1.27 6.33
C ASP A 76 7.19 -2.58 6.46
N GLY A 77 5.96 -2.50 6.98
CA GLY A 77 5.04 -3.63 7.06
C GLY A 77 4.67 -4.22 5.69
N ALA A 78 4.36 -3.38 4.71
CA ALA A 78 4.00 -3.82 3.36
C ALA A 78 5.17 -4.45 2.60
N LEU A 79 6.40 -3.96 2.79
CA LEU A 79 7.60 -4.59 2.22
C LEU A 79 7.90 -5.94 2.89
N ALA A 80 7.63 -6.06 4.19
CA ALA A 80 7.73 -7.34 4.90
C ALA A 80 6.70 -8.37 4.37
N THR A 81 5.46 -7.96 4.05
CA THR A 81 4.48 -8.88 3.43
C THR A 81 4.91 -9.28 2.02
N LEU A 82 5.49 -8.37 1.22
CA LEU A 82 6.03 -8.70 -0.11
C LEU A 82 7.21 -9.67 -0.04
N ARG A 83 8.03 -9.63 1.01
CA ARG A 83 9.10 -10.62 1.22
C ARG A 83 8.57 -12.05 1.33
N ALA A 84 7.36 -12.22 1.90
CA ALA A 84 6.71 -13.53 1.96
C ALA A 84 6.31 -14.07 0.58
N LYS A 85 6.07 -13.21 -0.42
CA LYS A 85 5.78 -13.64 -1.79
C LYS A 85 6.99 -14.29 -2.45
N HIS A 86 8.19 -13.72 -2.24
CA HIS A 86 9.40 -14.11 -2.97
C HIS A 86 10.27 -15.16 -2.25
N GLY A 87 10.29 -15.21 -0.91
CA GLY A 87 11.18 -16.12 -0.18
C GLY A 87 10.95 -17.60 -0.52
N SER A 88 11.93 -18.50 -0.48
CA SER A 88 11.78 -19.89 -0.95
C SER A 88 11.20 -20.88 0.09
N TRP A 89 11.16 -20.52 1.38
CA TRP A 89 10.83 -21.43 2.48
C TRP A 89 9.46 -21.14 3.15
N PRO A 90 8.48 -22.07 3.13
CA PRO A 90 7.10 -21.78 3.54
C PRO A 90 6.90 -21.26 4.99
N PRO A 91 7.55 -21.81 6.03
CA PRO A 91 7.45 -21.27 7.39
C PRO A 91 7.95 -19.82 7.52
N ALA A 92 9.06 -19.50 6.85
CA ALA A 92 9.62 -18.15 6.87
C ALA A 92 8.71 -17.13 6.15
N ARG A 93 8.03 -17.55 5.06
CA ARG A 93 7.02 -16.71 4.39
C ARG A 93 5.89 -16.32 5.33
N LEU A 94 5.32 -17.30 6.04
CA LEU A 94 4.19 -17.05 6.92
C LEU A 94 4.57 -16.14 8.09
N LEU A 95 5.79 -16.29 8.62
CA LEU A 95 6.32 -15.41 9.65
C LEU A 95 6.41 -13.96 9.16
N HIS A 96 7.06 -13.71 8.02
CA HIS A 96 7.20 -12.37 7.46
C HIS A 96 5.84 -11.73 7.12
N LEU A 97 4.91 -12.52 6.57
CA LEU A 97 3.55 -12.06 6.30
C LEU A 97 2.86 -11.60 7.59
N ARG A 98 2.88 -12.43 8.65
CA ARG A 98 2.25 -12.10 9.93
C ARG A 98 2.88 -10.88 10.59
N GLN A 99 4.21 -10.77 10.56
CA GLN A 99 4.93 -9.61 11.08
C GLN A 99 4.53 -8.32 10.34
N GLY A 100 4.54 -8.34 9.00
CA GLY A 100 4.15 -7.18 8.21
C GLY A 100 2.69 -6.77 8.45
N LEU A 101 1.77 -7.74 8.51
CA LEU A 101 0.37 -7.50 8.83
C LEU A 101 0.17 -6.90 10.22
N ALA A 102 0.88 -7.41 11.24
CA ALA A 102 0.80 -6.89 12.60
C ALA A 102 1.28 -5.43 12.70
N VAL A 103 2.37 -5.08 11.99
CA VAL A 103 2.84 -3.69 11.89
C VAL A 103 1.77 -2.80 11.27
N MET A 104 1.17 -3.23 10.15
CA MET A 104 0.13 -2.46 9.47
C MET A 104 -1.16 -2.32 10.30
N ASP A 105 -1.54 -3.36 11.06
CA ASP A 105 -2.68 -3.30 11.98
C ASP A 105 -2.45 -2.29 13.10
N ALA A 106 -1.26 -2.31 13.71
CA ALA A 106 -0.90 -1.39 14.78
C ALA A 106 -0.88 0.07 14.30
N VAL A 107 -0.28 0.34 13.14
CA VAL A 107 -0.24 1.72 12.61
C VAL A 107 -1.60 2.22 12.15
N VAL A 108 -2.47 1.36 11.61
CA VAL A 108 -3.86 1.74 11.32
C VAL A 108 -4.64 2.04 12.60
N ALA A 109 -4.44 1.26 13.66
CA ALA A 109 -5.09 1.53 14.94
C ALA A 109 -4.64 2.89 15.53
N ALA A 110 -3.37 3.25 15.36
CA ALA A 110 -2.82 4.53 15.82
C ALA A 110 -3.18 5.72 14.91
N HIS A 111 -3.32 5.49 13.60
CA HIS A 111 -3.57 6.52 12.59
C HIS A 111 -4.78 6.14 11.70
N PRO A 112 -5.99 6.05 12.27
CA PRO A 112 -7.15 5.50 11.57
C PRO A 112 -7.63 6.35 10.39
N ASP A 113 -7.28 7.64 10.37
CA ASP A 113 -7.69 8.59 9.33
C ASP A 113 -6.57 8.90 8.33
N HIS A 114 -5.53 8.06 8.23
CA HIS A 114 -4.44 8.26 7.27
C HIS A 114 -4.66 7.44 5.97
N PRO A 115 -5.00 8.07 4.82
CA PRO A 115 -5.30 7.36 3.57
C PRO A 115 -4.20 6.41 3.08
N GLU A 116 -2.94 6.86 3.03
CA GLU A 116 -1.84 6.03 2.53
C GLU A 116 -1.60 4.78 3.39
N VAL A 117 -1.68 4.91 4.72
CA VAL A 117 -1.60 3.80 5.67
C VAL A 117 -2.73 2.79 5.44
N ARG A 118 -3.97 3.27 5.30
CA ARG A 118 -5.15 2.43 4.97
C ARG A 118 -4.96 1.69 3.65
N TYR A 119 -4.46 2.39 2.64
CA TYR A 119 -4.22 1.80 1.33
C TYR A 119 -3.16 0.68 1.36
N LEU A 120 -2.05 0.88 2.07
CA LEU A 120 -1.00 -0.14 2.18
C LEU A 120 -1.49 -1.42 2.87
N ARG A 121 -2.29 -1.28 3.94
CA ARG A 121 -2.92 -2.43 4.59
C ARG A 121 -3.94 -3.11 3.68
N LEU A 122 -4.77 -2.33 2.98
CA LEU A 122 -5.74 -2.84 2.01
C LEU A 122 -5.05 -3.67 0.94
N MET A 123 -4.03 -3.14 0.28
CA MET A 123 -3.32 -3.83 -0.80
C MET A 123 -2.62 -5.11 -0.32
N SER A 124 -2.09 -5.09 0.91
CA SER A 124 -1.46 -6.26 1.51
C SER A 124 -2.46 -7.34 1.93
N CYS A 125 -3.73 -6.97 2.19
CA CYS A 125 -4.76 -7.90 2.63
C CYS A 125 -5.68 -8.40 1.52
N TYR A 126 -5.96 -7.57 0.51
CA TYR A 126 -6.99 -7.79 -0.50
C TYR A 126 -6.75 -9.06 -1.34
N TYR A 127 -5.49 -9.36 -1.65
CA TYR A 127 -5.10 -10.52 -2.46
C TYR A 127 -4.78 -11.77 -1.63
N LEU A 128 -4.97 -11.74 -0.32
CA LEU A 128 -4.68 -12.89 0.54
C LEU A 128 -5.80 -13.95 0.48
N PRO A 129 -5.44 -15.24 0.60
CA PRO A 129 -6.42 -16.31 0.75
C PRO A 129 -7.35 -16.09 1.95
N ALA A 130 -8.65 -16.41 1.78
CA ALA A 130 -9.68 -16.20 2.80
C ALA A 130 -9.39 -16.88 4.15
N ILE A 131 -8.66 -18.01 4.15
CA ILE A 131 -8.23 -18.73 5.36
C ILE A 131 -7.35 -17.89 6.31
N LEU A 132 -6.80 -16.77 5.84
CA LEU A 132 -6.03 -15.82 6.65
C LEU A 132 -6.89 -14.77 7.37
N GLY A 133 -8.22 -14.78 7.17
CA GLY A 133 -9.16 -14.01 8.00
C GLY A 133 -9.12 -12.49 7.82
N ARG A 134 -8.59 -11.97 6.70
CA ARG A 134 -8.38 -10.53 6.49
C ARG A 134 -9.59 -9.77 5.90
N GLY A 135 -10.71 -10.45 5.66
CA GLY A 135 -11.88 -9.86 5.01
C GLY A 135 -12.50 -8.68 5.77
N ALA A 136 -12.46 -8.69 7.10
CA ALA A 136 -12.96 -7.57 7.91
C ALA A 136 -12.12 -6.30 7.71
N SER A 137 -10.78 -6.42 7.81
CA SER A 137 -9.85 -5.30 7.58
C SER A 137 -9.96 -4.74 6.16
N VAL A 138 -10.13 -5.60 5.16
CA VAL A 138 -10.34 -5.17 3.76
C VAL A 138 -11.61 -4.31 3.63
N ARG A 139 -12.73 -4.73 4.21
CA ARG A 139 -13.98 -3.94 4.19
C ARG A 139 -13.83 -2.62 4.95
N GLU A 140 -13.17 -2.67 6.10
CA GLU A 140 -12.87 -1.50 6.93
C GLU A 140 -12.05 -0.47 6.13
N ASP A 141 -10.97 -0.89 5.46
CA ASP A 141 -10.09 0.01 4.71
C ASP A 141 -10.78 0.58 3.46
N PHE A 142 -11.59 -0.21 2.74
CA PHE A 142 -12.42 0.35 1.65
C PHE A 142 -13.39 1.43 2.16
N THR A 143 -14.03 1.18 3.31
CA THR A 143 -14.98 2.12 3.91
C THR A 143 -14.29 3.40 4.34
N ALA A 144 -13.13 3.28 5.01
CA ALA A 144 -12.33 4.41 5.45
C ALA A 144 -11.83 5.23 4.26
N LEU A 145 -11.25 4.59 3.24
CA LEU A 145 -10.74 5.27 2.05
C LEU A 145 -11.85 6.00 1.27
N ALA A 146 -13.03 5.40 1.12
CA ALA A 146 -14.16 6.06 0.47
C ALA A 146 -14.63 7.33 1.20
N ARG A 147 -14.42 7.40 2.52
CA ARG A 147 -14.70 8.60 3.33
C ARG A 147 -13.56 9.63 3.28
N LEU A 148 -12.31 9.18 3.33
CA LEU A 148 -11.14 10.06 3.52
C LEU A 148 -10.65 10.71 2.23
N LEU A 149 -10.64 9.96 1.12
CA LEU A 149 -10.02 10.40 -0.12
C LEU A 149 -10.58 11.71 -0.71
N PRO A 150 -11.89 12.03 -0.64
CA PRO A 150 -12.39 13.30 -1.18
C PRO A 150 -11.71 14.54 -0.58
N GLY A 151 -11.25 14.47 0.67
CA GLY A 151 -10.56 15.57 1.35
C GLY A 151 -9.03 15.58 1.19
N ALA A 152 -8.44 14.50 0.68
CA ALA A 152 -7.00 14.27 0.79
C ALA A 152 -6.21 14.50 -0.52
N ARG A 153 -6.83 15.11 -1.55
CA ARG A 153 -6.22 15.26 -2.89
C ARG A 153 -4.89 15.99 -2.89
N GLY A 154 -4.75 17.05 -2.08
CA GLY A 154 -3.53 17.85 -2.00
C GLY A 154 -2.42 17.25 -1.13
N GLU A 155 -2.69 16.14 -0.44
CA GLU A 155 -1.73 15.53 0.50
C GLU A 155 -0.77 14.54 -0.16
N TYR A 156 -1.11 14.05 -1.36
CA TYR A 156 -0.39 12.98 -2.04
C TYR A 156 0.01 13.36 -3.46
N PRO A 157 1.06 12.73 -4.02
CA PRO A 157 1.36 12.82 -5.44
C PRO A 157 0.11 12.50 -6.28
N PRO A 158 -0.20 13.28 -7.32
CA PRO A 158 -1.43 13.12 -8.11
C PRO A 158 -1.64 11.70 -8.64
N GLU A 159 -0.55 11.03 -9.05
CA GLU A 159 -0.58 9.68 -9.59
C GLU A 159 -0.96 8.65 -8.52
N LEU A 160 -0.40 8.78 -7.31
CA LEU A 160 -0.72 7.91 -6.18
C LEU A 160 -2.18 8.12 -5.76
N TYR A 161 -2.59 9.37 -5.60
CA TYR A 161 -3.97 9.71 -5.24
C TYR A 161 -4.98 9.13 -6.25
N ALA A 162 -4.70 9.31 -7.54
CA ALA A 162 -5.56 8.79 -8.60
C ALA A 162 -5.59 7.25 -8.63
N ALA A 163 -4.46 6.59 -8.39
CA ALA A 163 -4.38 5.14 -8.31
C ALA A 163 -5.23 4.58 -7.16
N ILE A 164 -5.11 5.14 -5.96
CA ILE A 164 -5.89 4.73 -4.78
C ILE A 164 -7.38 4.95 -5.03
N THR A 165 -7.75 6.13 -5.52
CA THR A 165 -9.15 6.51 -5.77
C THR A 165 -9.81 5.59 -6.80
N ARG A 166 -9.13 5.31 -7.92
CA ARG A 166 -9.65 4.37 -8.93
C ARG A 166 -9.77 2.95 -8.39
N PHE A 167 -8.85 2.51 -7.53
CA PHE A 167 -8.93 1.19 -6.91
C PHE A 167 -10.16 1.07 -6.00
N VAL A 168 -10.43 2.09 -5.18
CA VAL A 168 -11.61 2.15 -4.30
C VAL A 168 -12.91 2.18 -5.11
N LEU A 169 -12.97 2.97 -6.19
CA LEU A 169 -14.14 3.04 -7.07
C LEU A 169 -14.46 1.71 -7.77
N ARG A 170 -13.41 0.95 -8.12
CA ARG A 170 -13.51 -0.30 -8.86
C ARG A 170 -13.82 -1.51 -7.98
N HIS A 171 -13.17 -1.61 -6.82
CA HIS A 171 -13.20 -2.82 -5.99
C HIS A 171 -13.95 -2.65 -4.66
N GLY A 172 -14.18 -1.41 -4.23
CA GLY A 172 -14.97 -1.09 -3.06
C GLY A 172 -16.46 -0.97 -3.37
N THR A 173 -17.25 -0.73 -2.33
CA THR A 173 -18.69 -0.48 -2.42
C THR A 173 -19.04 0.90 -1.84
N PRO A 174 -18.50 2.00 -2.39
CA PRO A 174 -18.81 3.34 -1.90
C PRO A 174 -20.31 3.63 -2.08
N THR A 175 -20.89 4.43 -1.17
CA THR A 175 -22.25 4.95 -1.35
C THR A 175 -22.32 5.84 -2.61
N ALA A 176 -23.52 6.09 -3.12
CA ALA A 176 -23.70 6.98 -4.27
C ALA A 176 -23.10 8.38 -4.03
N ALA A 177 -23.20 8.90 -2.81
CA ALA A 177 -22.59 10.17 -2.43
C ALA A 177 -21.05 10.11 -2.44
N GLN A 178 -20.46 9.06 -1.84
CA GLN A 178 -19.01 8.86 -1.84
C GLN A 178 -18.47 8.68 -3.25
N ARG A 179 -19.14 7.87 -4.08
CA ARG A 179 -18.77 7.65 -5.48
C ARG A 179 -18.71 8.97 -6.25
N ARG A 180 -19.77 9.78 -6.19
CA ARG A 180 -19.80 11.09 -6.85
C ARG A 180 -18.67 12.00 -6.38
N ALA A 181 -18.39 12.02 -5.07
CA ALA A 181 -17.30 12.81 -4.52
C ALA A 181 -15.93 12.36 -5.05
N LEU A 182 -15.68 11.05 -5.11
CA LEU A 182 -14.44 10.45 -5.63
C LEU A 182 -14.27 10.65 -7.15
N GLU A 183 -15.36 10.63 -7.91
CA GLU A 183 -15.34 10.88 -9.36
C GLU A 183 -15.05 12.37 -9.64
N ALA A 184 -15.72 13.28 -8.93
CA ALA A 184 -15.50 14.72 -9.08
C ALA A 184 -14.03 15.14 -8.82
N VAL A 185 -13.39 14.55 -7.79
CA VAL A 185 -11.98 14.81 -7.49
C VAL A 185 -11.01 14.12 -8.45
N LEU A 186 -11.44 13.26 -9.36
CA LEU A 186 -10.60 12.77 -10.46
C LEU A 186 -10.72 13.62 -11.72
N GLU A 187 -11.90 14.24 -11.93
CA GLU A 187 -12.21 15.04 -13.11
C GLU A 187 -11.76 16.50 -13.00
N ALA A 188 -11.69 17.06 -11.78
CA ALA A 188 -11.21 18.43 -11.62
C ALA A 188 -9.77 18.57 -12.15
N PRO A 189 -9.48 19.52 -13.07
CA PRO A 189 -8.14 19.77 -13.58
C PRO A 189 -7.17 19.99 -12.42
N GLY A 190 -5.94 19.46 -12.53
CA GLY A 190 -4.91 19.71 -11.52
C GLY A 190 -4.72 21.22 -11.35
N GLY A 191 -5.01 21.72 -10.14
CA GLY A 191 -4.70 23.09 -9.74
C GLY A 191 -3.21 23.33 -9.63
#